data_AF-A0A964PA10-F1
#
_entry.id   AF-A0A964PA10-F1
#
_cell.length_a   1.000
_cell.length_b   1.000
_cell.length_c   1.000
_cell.angle_alpha   90.00
_cell.angle_beta   90.00
_cell.angle_gamma   90.00
#
_symmetry.space_group_name_H-M   'P 1'
#
loop_
_entity.id
_entity.type
_entity.pdbx_description
1 polymer ?
#
loop_
_entity_poly.entity_id
_entity_poly.type
_entity_poly.pdbx_seq_one_letter_code
_entity_poly.pdbx_strand_id
1 'polypeptide(L)'
;MNKVLSLALGLLLAGATWAQTKPADPVLAAPAPATANALGVKSQNIMDVKPDASAEPGYDKQNNGERDKVQPGNNAPMWRQVGAGATGYSSLPTPEAGNLIQPFVQYPGSRLTSAGEAWRQVRNNWVIPYGGALILIALGAIGIYYWRKGSMLLHGAETGRKIERFTPFERSAHWANAITFCILAISGLVMAFGKFFILPVIGATLFGWLSFALKNAHNFAGPVFAVSLLVVIITFARDNLPRPED
;
A
#
# COMPACT_ATOMS: atom_id res chain seq x y z
N MET A 1 3.41 42.65 26.16
CA MET A 1 4.33 41.95 25.23
C MET A 1 4.00 40.45 25.32
N ASN A 2 2.80 39.94 24.98
CA ASN A 2 1.92 40.08 23.82
C ASN A 2 2.64 39.83 22.49
N LYS A 3 2.51 38.59 21.97
CA LYS A 3 2.34 38.19 20.54
C LYS A 3 3.06 36.92 20.06
N VAL A 4 3.73 36.13 20.92
CA VAL A 4 4.45 34.91 20.43
C VAL A 4 3.83 33.58 20.89
N LEU A 5 2.98 33.57 21.92
CA LEU A 5 2.44 32.31 22.47
C LEU A 5 1.12 31.80 21.84
N SER A 6 0.58 32.50 20.84
CA SER A 6 -0.74 32.19 20.25
C SER A 6 -0.70 31.62 18.84
N LEU A 7 0.49 31.37 18.26
CA LEU A 7 0.62 30.93 16.86
C LEU A 7 0.68 29.41 16.65
N ALA A 8 0.67 28.60 17.72
CA ALA A 8 0.76 27.15 17.62
C ALA A 8 -0.59 26.41 17.74
N LEU A 9 -1.70 27.12 18.00
CA LEU A 9 -3.03 26.53 18.20
C LEU A 9 -4.06 26.90 17.11
N GLY A 10 -3.66 27.68 16.10
CA GLY A 10 -4.57 28.27 15.10
C GLY A 10 -4.56 27.66 13.70
N LEU A 11 -3.82 26.57 13.45
CA LEU A 11 -3.67 25.98 12.11
C LEU A 11 -4.29 24.57 11.97
N LEU A 12 -5.05 24.12 12.96
CA LEU A 12 -5.73 22.82 12.98
C LEU A 12 -7.20 22.86 12.50
N LEU A 13 -7.67 23.97 11.90
CA LEU A 13 -9.08 24.14 11.52
C LEU A 13 -9.34 24.55 10.06
N ALA A 14 -8.36 24.41 9.17
CA ALA A 14 -8.63 24.41 7.73
C ALA A 14 -8.90 22.97 7.27
N GLY A 15 -10.02 22.41 7.73
CA GLY A 15 -10.54 21.16 7.22
C GLY A 15 -10.83 21.33 5.73
N ALA A 16 -10.07 20.64 4.89
CA ALA A 16 -10.43 20.45 3.50
C ALA A 16 -11.78 19.74 3.48
N THR A 17 -12.84 20.51 3.24
CA THR A 17 -14.16 20.01 2.89
C THR A 17 -14.07 19.36 1.52
N TRP A 18 -13.60 18.12 1.47
CA TRP A 18 -13.94 17.25 0.36
C TRP A 18 -15.46 17.10 0.40
N ALA A 19 -16.14 17.70 -0.56
CA ALA A 19 -17.56 17.51 -0.77
C ALA A 19 -17.80 16.02 -1.00
N GLN A 20 -18.16 15.32 0.08
CA GLN A 20 -18.69 13.96 0.01
C GLN A 20 -20.09 14.11 -0.57
N THR A 21 -20.20 14.00 -1.89
CA THR A 21 -21.48 13.90 -2.55
C THR A 21 -22.23 12.72 -1.93
N LYS A 22 -23.38 13.00 -1.30
CA LYS A 22 -24.32 11.99 -0.85
C LYS A 22 -24.58 11.07 -2.07
N PRO A 23 -24.38 9.74 -1.97
CA PRO A 23 -24.80 8.84 -3.03
C PRO A 23 -26.28 9.10 -3.28
N ALA A 24 -26.65 9.34 -4.54
CA ALA A 24 -28.05 9.43 -4.90
C ALA A 24 -28.74 8.13 -4.46
N ASP A 25 -29.90 8.26 -3.80
CA ASP A 25 -30.72 7.11 -3.46
C ASP A 25 -30.96 6.30 -4.75
N PRO A 26 -30.76 4.97 -4.75
CA PRO A 26 -30.96 4.17 -5.95
C PRO A 26 -32.42 4.31 -6.37
N VAL A 27 -32.64 5.01 -7.48
CA VAL A 27 -33.90 4.94 -8.20
C VAL A 27 -33.97 3.53 -8.75
N LEU A 28 -34.67 2.66 -8.03
CA LEU A 28 -35.05 1.35 -8.52
C LEU A 28 -35.95 1.58 -9.73
N ALA A 29 -35.37 1.51 -10.93
CA ALA A 29 -36.14 1.37 -12.14
C ALA A 29 -37.03 0.14 -11.97
N ALA A 30 -38.33 0.32 -12.13
CA ALA A 30 -39.28 -0.79 -12.12
C ALA A 30 -38.77 -1.88 -13.09
N PRO A 31 -38.81 -3.17 -12.70
CA PRO A 31 -38.37 -4.23 -13.59
C PRO A 31 -39.18 -4.14 -14.88
N ALA A 32 -38.49 -4.02 -16.01
CA ALA A 32 -39.11 -4.20 -17.31
C ALA A 32 -39.79 -5.59 -17.31
N PRO A 33 -41.01 -5.72 -17.88
CA PRO A 33 -41.66 -7.02 -17.96
C PRO A 33 -40.72 -7.97 -18.70
N ALA A 34 -40.25 -8.98 -17.98
CA ALA A 34 -39.46 -10.04 -18.56
C ALA A 34 -40.33 -10.69 -19.65
N THR A 35 -39.94 -10.51 -20.91
CA THR A 35 -40.43 -11.32 -22.00
C THR A 35 -39.97 -12.75 -21.73
N ALA A 36 -40.83 -13.51 -21.06
CA ALA A 36 -40.70 -14.95 -20.92
C ALA A 36 -40.83 -15.57 -22.32
N ASN A 37 -39.71 -15.70 -23.03
CA ASN A 37 -39.37 -16.83 -23.91
C ASN A 37 -38.12 -16.55 -24.74
N ALA A 38 -36.98 -16.98 -24.22
CA ALA A 38 -36.00 -17.82 -24.94
C ALA A 38 -34.91 -18.23 -23.92
N LEU A 39 -34.54 -19.51 -23.90
CA LEU A 39 -33.49 -20.11 -23.05
C LEU A 39 -33.90 -20.46 -21.61
N GLY A 40 -34.95 -21.25 -21.46
CA GLY A 40 -35.16 -22.02 -20.23
C GLY A 40 -33.99 -23.00 -20.03
N VAL A 41 -33.19 -22.80 -18.99
CA VAL A 41 -32.21 -23.80 -18.54
C VAL A 41 -32.99 -25.02 -18.06
N LYS A 42 -33.15 -26.01 -18.94
CA LYS A 42 -33.63 -27.33 -18.54
C LYS A 42 -32.50 -27.99 -17.77
N SER A 43 -32.64 -28.14 -16.45
CA SER A 43 -31.69 -28.94 -15.68
C SER A 43 -31.75 -30.38 -16.21
N GLN A 44 -30.75 -30.78 -16.99
CA GLN A 44 -30.52 -32.17 -17.35
C GLN A 44 -29.45 -32.76 -16.44
N ASN A 45 -29.58 -34.05 -16.09
CA ASN A 45 -28.54 -34.71 -15.31
C ASN A 45 -27.29 -34.86 -16.18
N ILE A 46 -26.14 -34.48 -15.64
CA ILE A 46 -24.85 -34.53 -16.34
C ILE A 46 -24.47 -35.94 -16.83
N MET A 47 -25.02 -36.98 -16.19
CA MET A 47 -24.77 -38.38 -16.53
C MET A 47 -25.50 -38.83 -17.80
N ASP A 48 -26.55 -38.10 -18.20
CA ASP A 48 -27.43 -38.43 -19.33
C ASP A 48 -27.02 -37.70 -20.63
N VAL A 49 -26.12 -36.71 -20.54
CA VAL A 49 -25.61 -35.94 -21.67
C VAL A 49 -24.34 -36.61 -22.19
N LYS A 50 -24.49 -37.54 -23.15
CA LYS A 50 -23.37 -38.16 -23.87
C LYS A 50 -23.50 -37.94 -25.39
N PRO A 51 -22.41 -37.59 -26.09
CA PRO A 51 -21.09 -37.30 -25.57
C PRO A 51 -21.08 -36.01 -24.73
N ASP A 52 -20.17 -35.94 -23.75
CA ASP A 52 -19.95 -34.72 -22.99
C ASP A 52 -19.51 -33.61 -23.97
N ALA A 53 -20.04 -32.40 -23.83
CA ALA A 53 -19.68 -31.27 -24.67
C ALA A 53 -18.16 -31.02 -24.68
N SER A 54 -17.48 -31.39 -23.59
CA SER A 54 -16.02 -31.32 -23.46
C SER A 54 -15.24 -32.23 -24.42
N ALA A 55 -15.88 -33.24 -25.02
CA ALA A 55 -15.26 -34.17 -25.96
C ALA A 55 -15.11 -33.60 -27.39
N GLU A 56 -15.70 -32.43 -27.68
CA GLU A 56 -15.55 -31.79 -28.97
C GLU A 56 -14.12 -31.29 -29.23
N PRO A 57 -13.57 -31.46 -30.44
CA PRO A 57 -12.28 -30.88 -30.80
C PRO A 57 -12.27 -29.35 -30.63
N GLY A 58 -11.30 -28.84 -29.88
CA GLY A 58 -11.14 -27.40 -29.65
C GLY A 58 -12.13 -26.78 -28.67
N TYR A 59 -12.83 -27.60 -27.88
CA TYR A 59 -13.77 -27.14 -26.85
C TYR A 59 -13.15 -26.05 -25.95
N ASP A 60 -11.89 -26.20 -25.55
CA ASP A 60 -11.14 -25.24 -24.72
C ASP A 60 -10.98 -23.85 -25.36
N LYS A 61 -10.91 -23.77 -26.69
CA LYS A 61 -10.68 -22.54 -27.47
C LYS A 61 -11.97 -21.85 -27.93
N GLN A 62 -13.13 -22.47 -27.74
CA GLN A 62 -14.41 -21.90 -28.16
C GLN A 62 -14.69 -20.55 -27.48
N ASN A 63 -15.28 -19.62 -28.22
CA ASN A 63 -15.84 -18.38 -27.68
C ASN A 63 -17.21 -18.62 -27.01
N ASN A 64 -17.78 -17.60 -26.37
CA ASN A 64 -19.09 -17.77 -25.69
C ASN A 64 -20.22 -18.18 -26.64
N GLY A 65 -20.27 -17.63 -27.86
CA GLY A 65 -21.34 -17.96 -28.82
C GLY A 65 -21.24 -19.38 -29.37
N GLU A 66 -20.02 -19.92 -29.50
CA GLU A 66 -19.78 -21.33 -29.80
C GLU A 66 -20.14 -22.22 -28.61
N ARG A 67 -19.74 -21.82 -27.40
CA ARG A 67 -20.03 -22.55 -26.17
C ARG A 67 -21.53 -22.66 -25.91
N ASP A 68 -22.30 -21.61 -26.18
CA ASP A 68 -23.74 -21.61 -26.00
C ASP A 68 -24.47 -22.61 -26.92
N LYS A 69 -23.86 -23.05 -28.03
CA LYS A 69 -24.45 -24.07 -28.92
C LYS A 69 -24.31 -25.48 -28.34
N VAL A 70 -23.22 -25.74 -27.63
CA VAL A 70 -22.81 -27.10 -27.20
C VAL A 70 -23.08 -27.33 -25.72
N GLN A 71 -23.01 -26.26 -24.92
CA GLN A 71 -23.35 -26.25 -23.50
C GLN A 71 -23.95 -24.89 -23.12
N PRO A 72 -25.25 -24.67 -23.43
CA PRO A 72 -25.95 -23.44 -23.11
C PRO A 72 -25.82 -23.06 -21.64
N GLY A 73 -25.49 -21.79 -21.36
CA GLY A 73 -25.35 -21.27 -20.00
C GLY A 73 -23.95 -21.43 -19.40
N ASN A 74 -23.00 -22.06 -20.11
CA ASN A 74 -21.60 -22.06 -19.70
C ASN A 74 -20.87 -20.83 -20.28
N ASN A 75 -20.57 -19.85 -19.43
CA ASN A 75 -19.80 -18.65 -19.80
C ASN A 75 -18.29 -18.76 -19.52
N ALA A 76 -17.75 -19.99 -19.39
CA ALA A 76 -16.33 -20.21 -19.11
C ALA A 76 -15.35 -19.48 -20.05
N PRO A 77 -15.59 -19.35 -21.37
CA PRO A 77 -14.66 -18.60 -22.24
C PRO A 77 -14.53 -17.13 -21.84
N MET A 78 -15.63 -16.46 -21.54
CA MET A 78 -15.65 -15.08 -21.05
C MET A 78 -14.90 -14.96 -19.71
N TRP A 79 -15.14 -15.87 -18.75
CA TRP A 79 -14.42 -15.83 -17.47
C TRP A 79 -12.92 -16.11 -17.62
N ARG A 80 -12.52 -16.95 -18.58
CA ARG A 80 -11.09 -17.13 -18.92
C ARG A 80 -10.47 -15.85 -19.46
N GLN A 81 -11.17 -15.10 -20.31
CA GLN A 81 -10.70 -13.79 -20.79
C GLN A 81 -10.61 -12.77 -19.65
N VAL A 82 -11.62 -12.71 -18.78
CA VAL A 82 -11.61 -11.84 -17.60
C VAL A 82 -10.44 -12.19 -16.68
N GLY A 83 -10.21 -13.48 -16.39
CA GLY A 83 -9.07 -13.95 -15.58
C GLY A 83 -7.71 -13.70 -16.23
N ALA A 84 -7.63 -13.67 -17.56
CA ALA A 84 -6.44 -13.27 -18.30
C ALA A 84 -6.16 -11.76 -18.23
N GLY A 85 -7.04 -10.97 -17.59
CA GLY A 85 -6.87 -9.54 -17.44
C GLY A 85 -7.44 -8.72 -18.60
N ALA A 86 -8.46 -9.22 -19.30
CA ALA A 86 -9.15 -8.44 -20.33
C ALA A 86 -9.67 -7.10 -19.77
N THR A 87 -9.39 -6.02 -20.47
CA THR A 87 -9.86 -4.68 -20.13
C THR A 87 -11.21 -4.43 -20.82
N GLY A 88 -12.26 -4.27 -20.02
CA GLY A 88 -13.57 -3.84 -20.48
C GLY A 88 -13.69 -2.31 -20.58
N TYR A 89 -14.86 -1.85 -21.01
CA TYR A 89 -15.19 -0.44 -20.99
C TYR A 89 -15.45 0.04 -19.55
N SER A 90 -14.87 1.17 -19.19
CA SER A 90 -15.15 1.88 -17.94
C SER A 90 -15.15 3.37 -18.21
N SER A 91 -16.10 4.10 -17.63
CA SER A 91 -16.17 5.56 -17.71
C SER A 91 -15.25 6.27 -16.71
N LEU A 92 -14.60 5.52 -15.82
CA LEU A 92 -13.66 6.05 -14.85
C LEU A 92 -12.30 6.31 -15.52
N PRO A 93 -11.75 7.54 -15.44
CA PRO A 93 -10.48 7.89 -16.07
C PRO A 93 -9.28 7.44 -15.22
N THR A 94 -9.30 6.22 -14.68
CA THR A 94 -8.21 5.68 -13.86
C THR A 94 -7.59 4.45 -14.52
N PRO A 95 -6.27 4.23 -14.36
CA PRO A 95 -5.64 3.00 -14.83
C PRO A 95 -6.34 1.76 -14.27
N GLU A 96 -6.40 0.69 -15.07
CA GLU A 96 -7.03 -0.59 -14.72
C GLU A 96 -8.53 -0.52 -14.36
N ALA A 97 -9.22 0.62 -14.56
CA ALA A 97 -10.64 0.75 -14.22
C ALA A 97 -11.58 -0.18 -15.01
N GLY A 98 -11.13 -0.65 -16.18
CA GLY A 98 -11.82 -1.64 -17.00
C GLY A 98 -11.45 -3.08 -16.66
N ASN A 99 -10.51 -3.33 -15.75
CA ASN A 99 -10.03 -4.67 -15.43
C ASN A 99 -10.77 -5.20 -14.20
N LEU A 100 -11.61 -6.21 -14.39
CA LEU A 100 -12.37 -6.81 -13.30
C LEU A 100 -11.50 -7.75 -12.44
N ILE A 101 -10.68 -8.58 -13.08
CA ILE A 101 -9.73 -9.48 -12.42
C ILE A 101 -8.35 -9.13 -12.95
N GLN A 102 -7.42 -8.80 -12.05
CA GLN A 102 -6.03 -8.64 -12.43
C GLN A 102 -5.47 -9.98 -12.93
N PRO A 103 -4.62 -9.95 -13.98
CA PRO A 103 -4.11 -11.17 -14.60
C PRO A 103 -3.42 -12.09 -13.59
N PHE A 104 -3.43 -13.38 -13.90
CA PHE A 104 -2.74 -14.37 -13.09
C PHE A 104 -1.23 -14.22 -13.30
N VAL A 105 -0.52 -14.04 -12.19
CA VAL A 105 0.93 -13.90 -12.16
C VAL A 105 1.49 -14.77 -11.04
N GLN A 106 2.77 -15.08 -11.15
CA GLN A 106 3.50 -15.78 -10.12
C GLN A 106 4.74 -14.97 -9.77
N TYR A 107 4.75 -14.40 -8.57
CA TYR A 107 5.92 -13.72 -8.02
C TYR A 107 6.77 -14.72 -7.22
N PRO A 108 8.05 -14.42 -6.95
CA PRO A 108 8.86 -15.21 -6.03
C PRO A 108 8.15 -15.38 -4.68
N GLY A 109 7.89 -16.62 -4.28
CA GLY A 109 7.21 -16.92 -3.02
C GLY A 109 5.68 -16.89 -3.04
N SER A 110 5.04 -16.72 -4.21
CA SER A 110 3.58 -16.87 -4.39
C SER A 110 3.22 -18.09 -5.22
N ARG A 111 1.98 -18.58 -5.06
CA ARG A 111 1.34 -19.46 -6.05
C ARG A 111 0.91 -18.65 -7.28
N LEU A 112 0.61 -19.33 -8.39
CA LEU A 112 -0.03 -18.74 -9.56
C LEU A 112 -1.47 -18.32 -9.17
N THR A 113 -1.75 -17.03 -9.19
CA THR A 113 -3.03 -16.45 -8.76
C THR A 113 -3.16 -15.03 -9.32
N SER A 114 -4.33 -14.38 -9.17
CA SER A 114 -4.50 -12.97 -9.55
C SER A 114 -3.41 -12.07 -8.92
N ALA A 115 -2.96 -11.04 -9.66
CA ALA A 115 -1.82 -10.23 -9.26
C ALA A 115 -1.90 -9.62 -7.85
N GLY A 116 -3.06 -9.07 -7.46
CA GLY A 116 -3.26 -8.55 -6.11
C GLY A 116 -3.09 -9.60 -5.02
N GLU A 117 -3.57 -10.83 -5.26
CA GLU A 117 -3.42 -11.94 -4.30
C GLU A 117 -1.98 -12.47 -4.27
N ALA A 118 -1.31 -12.53 -5.43
CA ALA A 118 0.08 -12.91 -5.53
C ALA A 118 0.95 -11.94 -4.74
N TRP A 119 0.74 -10.63 -4.91
CA TRP A 119 1.42 -9.60 -4.14
C TRP A 119 1.13 -9.69 -2.65
N ARG A 120 -0.13 -9.93 -2.25
CA ARG A 120 -0.48 -10.10 -0.84
C ARG A 120 0.26 -11.27 -0.20
N GLN A 121 0.43 -12.38 -0.91
CA GLN A 121 1.20 -13.53 -0.43
C GLN A 121 2.68 -13.19 -0.28
N VAL A 122 3.32 -12.59 -1.30
CA VAL A 122 4.72 -12.17 -1.19
C VAL A 122 4.91 -11.19 -0.05
N ARG A 123 4.04 -10.17 0.05
CA ARG A 123 4.11 -9.18 1.13
C ARG A 123 4.00 -9.85 2.50
N ASN A 124 2.97 -10.65 2.73
CA ASN A 124 2.69 -11.17 4.06
C ASN A 124 3.59 -12.33 4.48
N ASN A 125 4.01 -13.17 3.53
CA ASN A 125 4.79 -14.37 3.83
C ASN A 125 6.30 -14.11 3.74
N TRP A 126 6.74 -13.11 2.97
CA TRP A 126 8.15 -12.80 2.78
C TRP A 126 8.49 -11.40 3.29
N VAL A 127 7.93 -10.35 2.68
CA VAL A 127 8.37 -8.97 2.96
C VAL A 127 8.19 -8.60 4.44
N ILE A 128 7.02 -8.87 5.00
CA ILE A 128 6.71 -8.54 6.39
C ILE A 128 7.58 -9.34 7.37
N PRO A 129 7.70 -10.68 7.30
CA PRO A 129 8.57 -11.44 8.21
C PRO A 129 10.06 -11.05 8.11
N TYR A 130 10.62 -11.00 6.90
CA TYR A 130 12.04 -10.66 6.74
C TYR A 130 12.32 -9.19 7.06
N GLY A 131 11.43 -8.28 6.66
CA GLY A 131 11.54 -6.86 7.02
C GLY A 131 11.45 -6.64 8.53
N GLY A 132 10.53 -7.34 9.20
CA GLY A 132 10.44 -7.32 10.66
C GLY A 132 11.69 -7.87 11.34
N ALA A 133 12.21 -9.01 10.85
CA ALA A 133 13.45 -9.60 11.34
C ALA A 133 14.64 -8.64 11.17
N LEU A 134 14.77 -7.98 10.02
CA LEU A 134 15.83 -6.99 9.76
C LEU A 134 15.80 -5.85 10.78
N ILE A 135 14.60 -5.32 11.08
CA ILE A 135 14.44 -4.24 12.07
C ILE A 135 14.85 -4.74 13.46
N LEU A 136 14.41 -5.92 13.88
CA LEU A 136 14.77 -6.50 15.17
C LEU A 136 16.27 -6.80 15.27
N ILE A 137 16.89 -7.31 14.20
CA ILE A 137 18.33 -7.55 14.13
C ILE A 137 19.10 -6.23 14.26
N ALA A 138 18.69 -5.18 13.53
CA ALA A 138 19.32 -3.87 13.61
C ALA A 138 19.21 -3.26 15.02
N LEU A 139 18.02 -3.30 15.62
CA LEU A 139 17.81 -2.84 17.00
C LEU A 139 18.63 -3.65 18.00
N GLY A 140 18.69 -4.98 17.83
CA GLY A 140 19.51 -5.87 18.63
C GLY A 140 21.01 -5.57 18.49
N ALA A 141 21.49 -5.32 17.28
CA ALA A 141 22.88 -4.98 17.01
C ALA A 141 23.26 -3.64 17.68
N ILE A 142 22.40 -2.62 17.58
CA ILE A 142 22.58 -1.34 18.27
C ILE A 142 22.59 -1.55 19.79
N GLY A 143 21.67 -2.34 20.32
CA GLY A 143 21.60 -2.67 21.75
C GLY A 143 22.85 -3.39 22.27
N ILE A 144 23.33 -4.40 21.54
CA ILE A 144 24.56 -5.14 21.87
C ILE A 144 25.78 -4.23 21.80
N TYR A 145 25.88 -3.38 20.76
CA TYR A 145 26.96 -2.42 20.61
C TYR A 145 27.00 -1.47 21.82
N TYR A 146 25.86 -0.88 22.17
CA TYR A 146 25.75 0.01 23.32
C TYR A 146 26.10 -0.70 24.63
N TRP A 147 25.60 -1.93 24.83
CA TRP A 147 25.93 -2.71 26.03
C TRP A 147 27.43 -2.99 26.15
N ARG A 148 28.13 -3.24 25.04
CA ARG A 148 29.58 -3.51 25.03
C ARG A 148 30.46 -2.27 25.13
N LYS A 149 30.05 -1.15 24.52
CA LYS A 149 30.89 0.06 24.41
C LYS A 149 30.51 1.15 25.40
N GLY A 150 29.30 1.12 25.95
CA GLY A 150 28.78 2.17 26.83
C GLY A 150 28.54 3.49 26.09
N SER A 151 28.33 4.56 26.85
CA SER A 151 28.18 5.91 26.30
C SER A 151 29.52 6.50 25.87
N MET A 152 29.56 7.11 24.69
CA MET A 152 30.70 7.91 24.24
C MET A 152 30.70 9.24 25.01
N LEU A 153 31.48 9.29 26.09
CA LEU A 153 31.63 10.48 26.91
C LEU A 153 32.81 11.33 26.43
N LEU A 154 32.83 12.58 26.89
CA LEU A 154 33.96 13.47 26.70
C LEU A 154 35.18 12.90 27.43
N HIS A 155 36.34 12.90 26.78
CA HIS A 155 37.61 12.41 27.36
C HIS A 155 38.27 13.42 28.33
N GLY A 156 37.51 14.38 28.87
CA GLY A 156 38.01 15.43 29.76
C GLY A 156 36.89 16.32 30.30
N ALA A 157 37.26 17.31 31.12
CA ALA A 157 36.32 18.27 31.68
C ALA A 157 35.82 19.27 30.62
N GLU A 158 34.55 19.70 30.74
CA GLU A 158 33.98 20.72 29.87
C GLU A 158 34.68 22.07 30.09
N THR A 159 35.25 22.64 29.02
CA THR A 159 36.01 23.90 29.08
C THR A 159 35.13 25.15 29.12
N GLY A 160 33.81 25.00 28.95
CA GLY A 160 32.83 26.10 28.89
C GLY A 160 32.89 26.97 27.62
N ARG A 161 33.91 26.82 26.79
CA ARG A 161 34.06 27.55 25.52
C ARG A 161 33.33 26.80 24.40
N LYS A 162 32.34 27.44 23.77
CA LYS A 162 31.60 26.87 22.64
C LYS A 162 32.16 27.39 21.32
N ILE A 163 32.26 26.50 20.33
CA ILE A 163 32.54 26.85 18.94
C ILE A 163 31.29 26.54 18.10
N GLU A 164 31.05 27.34 17.07
CA GLU A 164 30.00 27.05 16.11
C GLU A 164 30.47 25.91 15.20
N ARG A 165 30.00 24.68 15.50
CA ARG A 165 30.24 23.52 14.64
C ARG A 165 29.24 23.41 13.49
N PHE A 166 28.00 23.84 13.72
CA PHE A 166 26.92 23.76 12.75
C PHE A 166 26.14 25.07 12.69
N THR A 167 25.91 25.56 11.47
CA THR A 167 25.21 26.81 11.22
C THR A 167 23.71 26.71 11.58
N PRO A 168 22.99 27.82 11.79
CA PRO A 168 21.53 27.79 11.98
C PRO A 168 20.79 27.11 10.81
N PHE A 169 21.29 27.27 9.59
CA PHE A 169 20.73 26.64 8.38
C PHE A 169 20.86 25.12 8.43
N GLU A 170 22.07 24.62 8.67
CA GLU A 170 22.36 23.18 8.79
C GLU A 170 21.51 22.51 9.89
N ARG A 171 21.39 23.17 11.04
CA ARG A 171 20.55 22.68 12.14
C ARG A 171 19.08 22.64 11.73
N SER A 172 18.59 23.65 11.02
CA SER A 172 17.20 23.70 10.56
C SER A 172 16.91 22.60 9.53
N ALA A 173 17.82 22.40 8.57
CA ALA A 173 17.72 21.31 7.59
C ALA A 173 17.76 19.94 8.26
N HIS A 174 18.62 19.75 9.27
CA HIS A 174 18.67 18.52 10.05
C HIS A 174 17.35 18.27 10.80
N TRP A 175 16.80 19.27 11.49
CA TRP A 175 15.54 19.12 12.22
C TRP A 175 14.35 18.84 11.30
N ALA A 176 14.28 19.49 10.13
CA ALA A 176 13.26 19.18 9.13
C ALA A 176 13.35 17.72 8.67
N ASN A 177 14.56 17.25 8.38
CA ASN A 177 14.82 15.87 7.96
C ASN A 177 14.51 14.85 9.08
N ALA A 178 14.91 15.16 10.32
CA ALA A 178 14.69 14.29 11.48
C ALA A 178 13.20 14.15 11.83
N ILE A 179 12.44 15.25 11.84
CA ILE A 179 11.00 15.23 12.14
C ILE A 179 10.26 14.42 11.08
N THR A 180 10.54 14.67 9.80
CA THR A 180 9.90 13.95 8.70
C THR A 180 10.29 12.48 8.68
N PHE A 181 11.55 12.14 8.99
CA PHE A 181 12.00 10.77 9.21
C PHE A 181 11.20 10.08 10.31
N CYS A 182 11.03 10.70 11.47
CA CYS A 182 10.25 10.13 12.58
C CYS A 182 8.78 9.89 12.17
N ILE A 183 8.15 10.84 11.47
CA ILE A 183 6.79 10.68 10.95
C ILE A 183 6.74 9.47 10.00
N LEU A 184 7.66 9.39 9.03
CA LEU A 184 7.72 8.31 8.04
C LEU A 184 7.99 6.94 8.68
N ALA A 185 8.92 6.86 9.61
CA ALA A 185 9.28 5.63 10.30
C ALA A 185 8.10 5.09 11.12
N ILE A 186 7.48 5.94 11.95
CA ILE A 186 6.34 5.53 12.79
C ILE A 186 5.15 5.14 11.92
N SER A 187 4.76 5.99 10.97
CA SER A 187 3.62 5.71 10.10
C SER A 187 3.87 4.47 9.21
N GLY A 188 5.09 4.30 8.69
CA GLY A 188 5.50 3.15 7.90
C GLY A 188 5.43 1.84 8.70
N LEU A 189 5.92 1.84 9.94
CA LEU A 189 5.82 0.70 10.86
C LEU A 189 4.36 0.32 11.13
N VAL A 190 3.50 1.30 11.42
CA VAL A 190 2.08 1.03 11.68
C VAL A 190 1.36 0.53 10.42
N MET A 191 1.64 1.07 9.23
CA MET A 191 1.03 0.59 7.99
C MET A 191 1.53 -0.81 7.58
N ALA A 192 2.80 -1.12 7.83
CA ALA A 192 3.38 -2.41 7.53
C ALA A 192 2.90 -3.50 8.49
N PHE A 193 2.96 -3.24 9.80
CA PHE A 193 2.79 -4.25 10.85
C PHE A 193 1.54 -4.07 11.72
N GLY A 194 0.90 -2.89 11.69
CA GLY A 194 -0.19 -2.53 12.60
C GLY A 194 -1.40 -3.45 12.53
N LYS A 195 -1.68 -4.06 11.36
CA LYS A 195 -2.72 -5.07 11.23
C LYS A 195 -2.50 -6.29 12.13
N PHE A 196 -1.25 -6.68 12.37
CA PHE A 196 -0.91 -7.89 13.11
C PHE A 196 -0.79 -7.64 14.62
N PHE A 197 -0.35 -6.45 15.03
CA PHE A 197 -0.06 -6.16 16.45
C PHE A 197 -1.00 -5.14 17.08
N ILE A 198 -1.44 -4.13 16.33
CA ILE A 198 -2.21 -3.01 16.88
C ILE A 198 -3.71 -3.26 16.71
N LEU A 199 -4.15 -3.66 15.51
CA LEU A 199 -5.56 -3.93 15.22
C LEU A 199 -6.21 -4.92 16.20
N PRO A 200 -5.58 -6.06 16.57
CA PRO A 200 -6.18 -6.99 17.52
C PRO A 200 -6.36 -6.42 18.93
N VAL A 201 -5.62 -5.36 19.28
CA VAL A 201 -5.63 -4.76 20.63
C VAL A 201 -6.66 -3.63 20.72
N ILE A 202 -6.71 -2.74 19.73
CA ILE A 202 -7.55 -1.53 19.77
C ILE A 202 -8.83 -1.62 18.94
N GLY A 203 -9.00 -2.68 18.15
CA GLY A 203 -10.16 -2.91 17.30
C GLY A 203 -10.15 -2.10 15.98
N ALA A 204 -11.05 -2.49 15.07
CA ALA A 204 -11.06 -2.00 13.69
C ALA A 204 -11.38 -0.50 13.58
N THR A 205 -12.29 0.03 14.42
CA THR A 205 -12.70 1.44 14.37
C THR A 205 -11.55 2.38 14.70
N LEU A 206 -10.87 2.15 15.83
CA LEU A 206 -9.74 2.99 16.25
C LEU A 206 -8.55 2.81 15.31
N PHE A 207 -8.26 1.56 14.91
CA PHE A 207 -7.20 1.29 13.95
C PHE A 207 -7.46 1.92 12.58
N GLY A 208 -8.72 2.00 12.15
CA GLY A 208 -9.13 2.68 10.93
C GLY A 208 -8.78 4.17 10.96
N TRP A 209 -9.17 4.88 12.02
CA TRP A 209 -8.83 6.29 12.21
C TRP A 209 -7.33 6.54 12.34
N LEU A 210 -6.64 5.70 13.11
CA LEU A 210 -5.18 5.77 13.26
C LEU A 210 -4.48 5.59 11.91
N SER A 211 -4.85 4.56 11.16
CA SER A 211 -4.25 4.26 9.84
C SER A 211 -4.57 5.36 8.84
N PHE A 212 -5.77 5.94 8.88
CA PHE A 212 -6.12 7.09 8.06
C PHE A 212 -5.21 8.29 8.35
N ALA A 213 -5.07 8.68 9.63
CA ALA A 213 -4.22 9.78 10.02
C ALA A 213 -2.75 9.56 9.61
N LEU A 214 -2.20 8.37 9.92
CA LEU A 214 -0.81 8.04 9.63
C LEU A 214 -0.52 7.93 8.13
N LYS A 215 -1.45 7.41 7.33
CA LYS A 215 -1.28 7.36 5.86
C LYS A 215 -1.17 8.77 5.28
N ASN A 216 -2.04 9.68 5.71
CA ASN A 216 -2.00 11.07 5.24
C ASN A 216 -0.71 11.77 5.69
N ALA A 217 -0.30 11.57 6.95
CA ALA A 217 0.96 12.10 7.46
C ALA A 217 2.16 11.54 6.67
N HIS A 218 2.18 10.24 6.34
CA HIS A 218 3.24 9.60 5.56
C HIS A 218 3.33 10.19 4.15
N ASN A 219 2.19 10.30 3.47
CA ASN A 219 2.13 10.83 2.10
C ASN A 219 2.58 12.29 2.02
N PHE A 220 2.31 13.08 3.06
CA PHE A 220 2.79 14.46 3.14
C PHE A 220 4.28 14.54 3.52
N ALA A 221 4.71 13.78 4.52
CA ALA A 221 6.09 13.80 5.00
C ALA A 221 7.09 13.24 3.99
N GLY A 222 6.68 12.31 3.12
CA GLY A 222 7.55 11.66 2.12
C GLY A 222 8.25 12.65 1.19
N PRO A 223 7.50 13.47 0.43
CA PRO A 223 8.08 14.50 -0.43
C PRO A 223 8.94 15.52 0.34
N VAL A 224 8.49 15.94 1.53
CA VAL A 224 9.23 16.89 2.37
C VAL A 224 10.56 16.30 2.82
N PHE A 225 10.58 15.04 3.26
CA PHE A 225 11.79 14.30 3.61
C PHE A 225 12.75 14.21 2.42
N ALA A 226 12.26 13.83 1.24
CA ALA A 226 13.11 13.69 0.06
C ALA A 226 13.81 15.01 -0.31
N VAL A 227 13.07 16.13 -0.30
CA VAL A 227 13.65 17.46 -0.56
C VAL A 227 14.63 17.86 0.54
N SER A 228 14.25 17.67 1.81
CA SER A 228 15.13 18.00 2.95
C SER A 228 16.41 17.17 2.95
N LEU A 229 16.33 15.88 2.61
CA LEU A 229 17.47 14.99 2.51
C LEU A 229 18.41 15.42 1.39
N LEU A 230 17.86 15.84 0.24
CA LEU A 230 18.68 16.37 -0.87
C LEU A 230 19.43 17.64 -0.45
N VAL A 231 18.79 18.55 0.30
CA VAL A 231 19.46 19.72 0.88
C VAL A 231 20.60 19.28 1.79
N VAL A 232 20.35 18.36 2.73
CA VAL A 232 21.38 17.84 3.65
C VAL A 232 22.54 17.20 2.89
N ILE A 233 22.27 16.36 1.89
CA ILE A 233 23.31 15.73 1.07
C ILE A 233 24.15 16.80 0.39
N ILE A 234 23.55 17.78 -0.29
CA ILE A 234 24.32 18.83 -0.99
C ILE A 234 25.15 19.65 0.00
N THR A 235 24.59 20.00 1.16
CA THR A 235 25.29 20.78 2.19
C THR A 235 26.50 20.05 2.75
N PHE A 236 26.40 18.73 2.98
CA PHE A 236 27.46 17.96 3.66
C PHE A 236 28.29 17.05 2.75
N ALA A 237 27.98 16.94 1.45
CA ALA A 237 28.62 16.00 0.54
C ALA A 237 30.14 16.16 0.50
N ARG A 238 30.62 17.40 0.39
CA ARG A 238 32.05 17.71 0.30
C ARG A 238 32.83 17.25 1.54
N ASP A 239 32.20 17.35 2.72
CA ASP A 239 32.83 17.05 3.99
C ASP A 239 32.80 15.55 4.34
N ASN A 240 32.06 14.75 3.58
CA ASN A 240 31.90 13.29 3.80
C ASN A 240 32.60 12.43 2.72
N LEU A 241 33.40 13.04 1.85
CA LEU A 241 34.21 12.27 0.89
C LEU A 241 35.37 11.57 1.62
N PRO A 242 35.61 10.26 1.38
CA PRO A 242 36.69 9.52 2.01
C PRO A 242 38.05 10.16 1.78
N ARG A 243 38.87 10.21 2.82
CA ARG A 243 40.25 10.72 2.80
C ARG A 243 41.23 9.64 3.29
N PRO A 244 42.52 9.73 2.94
CA PRO A 244 43.53 8.78 3.40
C PRO A 244 43.67 8.64 4.92
N GLU A 245 43.22 9.65 5.67
CA GLU A 245 43.29 9.74 7.12
C GLU A 245 42.08 9.18 7.89
N ASP A 246 41.02 8.73 7.21
CA ASP A 246 39.80 8.15 7.83
C ASP A 246 39.98 6.68 8.25
#